data_AF-A0A8B0RWX8-F1
#
_entry.id   AF-A0A8B0RWX8-F1
#
_cell.length_a   1.000
_cell.length_b   1.000
_cell.length_c   1.000
_cell.angle_alpha   90.00
_cell.angle_beta   90.00
_cell.angle_gamma   90.00
#
_symmetry.space_group_name_H-M   'P 1'
#
loop_
_entity.id
_entity.type
_entity.pdbx_description
1 polymer ?
#
loop_
_entity_poly.entity_id
_entity_poly.type
_entity_poly.pdbx_seq_one_letter_code
_entity_poly.pdbx_strand_id
1 'polypeptide(L)'
;MRTYLIAGEIMHRDGLGNVQAIRPGEVNWMTAGSGIVHSERTPEAERRPGASLFGIQAWVALPKAHEEAEPAFFHHAAAAIPKTESDGAALTLIAGRSDGLVSPVRTYSDMVYADIVLEDAARYQVKAEHVERAVYVVSGALEVLGQAGRFEAGELVVFKPGAELVLRGAGATRLMLIGGEPLAEPRHI
;
A
#
# COMPACT_ATOMS: atom_id res chain seq x y z
N MET A 1 9.53 2.64 5.83
CA MET A 1 8.59 3.65 5.30
C MET A 1 8.45 3.46 3.80
N ARG A 2 7.24 3.64 3.26
CA ARG A 2 6.99 3.53 1.82
C ARG A 2 6.09 4.67 1.38
N THR A 3 6.32 5.16 0.18
CA THR A 3 5.52 6.20 -0.46
C THR A 3 4.99 5.67 -1.78
N TYR A 4 3.67 5.58 -1.92
CA TYR A 4 2.98 5.17 -3.14
C TYR A 4 2.08 6.31 -3.61
N LEU A 5 2.33 6.81 -4.81
CA LEU A 5 1.57 7.93 -5.36
C LEU A 5 0.44 7.45 -6.28
N ILE A 6 -0.68 8.14 -6.14
CA ILE A 6 -1.85 8.06 -7.01
C ILE A 6 -1.82 9.20 -8.02
N ALA A 7 -1.39 10.39 -7.60
CA ALA A 7 -1.25 11.57 -8.45
C ALA A 7 -0.10 12.46 -7.96
N GLY A 8 0.50 13.21 -8.88
CA GLY A 8 1.60 14.14 -8.58
C GLY A 8 2.97 13.47 -8.57
N GLU A 9 3.98 14.22 -8.12
CA GLU A 9 5.37 13.78 -8.05
C GLU A 9 6.00 14.21 -6.72
N ILE A 10 6.81 13.34 -6.12
CA ILE A 10 7.62 13.63 -4.94
C ILE A 10 9.08 13.38 -5.27
N MET A 11 9.97 14.30 -4.88
CA MET A 11 11.41 14.09 -4.87
C MET A 11 11.84 13.60 -3.49
N HIS A 12 12.36 12.37 -3.43
CA HIS A 12 13.01 11.80 -2.26
C HIS A 12 14.51 12.12 -2.25
N ARG A 13 15.04 12.42 -1.07
CA ARG A 13 16.49 12.54 -0.79
C ARG A 13 16.79 11.93 0.57
N ASP A 14 17.86 11.17 0.72
CA ASP A 14 18.25 10.58 2.01
C ASP A 14 19.74 10.70 2.33
N GLY A 15 20.08 10.33 3.57
CA GLY A 15 21.46 10.31 4.09
C GLY A 15 22.36 9.25 3.44
N LEU A 16 21.82 8.33 2.64
CA LEU A 16 22.61 7.38 1.85
C LEU A 16 23.02 7.95 0.48
N GLY A 17 22.56 9.17 0.17
CA GLY A 17 22.86 9.85 -1.09
C GLY A 17 21.87 9.54 -2.21
N ASN A 18 20.77 8.84 -1.94
CA ASN A 18 19.75 8.60 -2.96
C ASN A 18 19.02 9.90 -3.27
N VAL A 19 18.76 10.13 -4.56
CA VAL A 19 17.90 11.21 -5.06
C VAL A 19 16.99 10.61 -6.11
N GLN A 20 15.70 10.51 -5.80
CA GLN A 20 14.76 9.76 -6.63
C GLN A 20 13.40 10.46 -6.70
N ALA A 21 12.95 10.76 -7.91
CA ALA A 21 11.56 11.16 -8.14
C ALA A 21 10.65 9.94 -8.03
N ILE A 22 9.48 10.13 -7.42
CA ILE A 22 8.40 9.15 -7.29
C ILE A 22 7.22 9.67 -8.07
N ARG A 23 6.71 8.87 -8.99
CA ARG A 23 5.54 9.16 -9.82
C ARG A 23 4.44 8.12 -9.58
N PRO A 24 3.21 8.36 -10.08
CA PRO A 24 2.10 7.45 -9.85
C PRO A 24 2.40 6.04 -10.36
N GLY A 25 2.10 5.04 -9.52
CA GLY A 25 2.38 3.64 -9.81
C GLY A 25 3.82 3.19 -9.53
N GLU A 26 4.75 4.11 -9.29
CA GLU A 26 6.11 3.78 -8.83
C GLU A 26 6.12 3.55 -7.32
N VAL A 27 7.13 2.82 -6.84
CA VAL A 27 7.26 2.46 -5.43
C VAL A 27 8.64 2.82 -4.93
N ASN A 28 8.69 3.71 -3.95
CA ASN A 28 9.86 3.89 -3.10
C ASN A 28 9.69 3.06 -1.83
N TRP A 29 10.68 2.22 -1.56
CA TRP A 29 10.75 1.38 -0.39
C TRP A 29 11.99 1.69 0.43
N MET A 30 11.78 2.29 1.60
CA MET A 30 12.85 2.69 2.50
C MET A 30 12.82 1.86 3.79
N THR A 31 13.90 1.14 4.04
CA THR A 31 14.19 0.51 5.33
C THR A 31 15.00 1.50 6.16
N ALA A 32 14.44 1.94 7.29
CA ALA A 32 15.16 2.85 8.20
C ALA A 32 16.21 2.09 9.02
N GLY A 33 15.85 0.92 9.57
CA GLY A 33 16.77 0.10 10.35
C GLY A 33 17.39 0.87 11.52
N SER A 34 18.71 0.77 11.67
CA SER A 34 19.51 1.49 12.67
C SER A 34 19.44 3.03 12.55
N GLY A 35 18.92 3.56 11.43
CA GLY A 35 18.54 4.97 11.30
C GLY A 35 18.74 5.52 9.90
N ILE A 36 17.82 6.41 9.49
CA ILE A 36 17.96 7.18 8.25
C ILE A 36 17.36 8.57 8.42
N VAL A 37 18.04 9.58 7.87
CA VAL A 37 17.48 10.92 7.70
C VAL A 37 17.13 11.12 6.24
N HIS A 38 15.96 11.71 5.97
CA HIS A 38 15.51 11.91 4.59
C HIS A 38 14.56 13.11 4.48
N SER A 39 14.27 13.49 3.24
CA SER A 39 13.29 14.51 2.91
C SER A 39 12.49 14.09 1.68
N GLU A 40 11.20 14.38 1.70
CA GLU A 40 10.30 14.18 0.57
C GLU A 40 9.59 15.50 0.28
N ARG A 41 9.71 16.00 -0.95
CA ARG A 41 9.14 17.29 -1.36
C ARG A 41 8.63 17.23 -2.78
N THR A 42 7.50 17.86 -3.07
CA THR A 42 7.08 18.11 -4.46
C THR A 42 8.17 18.93 -5.18
N PRO A 43 8.67 18.50 -6.35
CA PRO A 43 9.63 19.27 -7.14
C PRO A 43 9.11 20.67 -7.47
N GLU A 44 9.99 21.67 -7.53
CA GLU A 44 9.60 23.05 -7.82
C GLU A 44 8.85 23.20 -9.15
N ALA A 45 9.30 22.47 -10.19
CA ALA A 45 8.65 22.44 -11.50
C ALA A 45 7.19 21.96 -11.47
N GLU A 46 6.82 21.14 -10.47
CA GLU A 46 5.48 20.60 -10.30
C GLU A 46 4.59 21.42 -9.35
N ARG A 47 5.14 22.45 -8.68
CA ARG A 47 4.39 23.34 -7.77
C ARG A 47 3.64 24.45 -8.49
N ARG A 48 2.83 24.08 -9.50
CA ARG A 48 1.96 25.02 -10.21
C ARG A 48 0.58 25.12 -9.55
N PRO A 49 -0.13 26.25 -9.64
CA PRO A 49 -1.52 26.36 -9.18
C PRO A 49 -2.38 25.24 -9.78
N GLY A 50 -3.14 24.54 -8.94
CA GLY A 50 -3.98 23.40 -9.35
C GLY A 50 -3.24 22.06 -9.49
N ALA A 51 -1.94 21.99 -9.22
CA ALA A 51 -1.23 20.71 -9.13
C ALA A 51 -1.80 19.85 -7.99
N SER A 52 -2.03 18.57 -8.26
CA SER A 52 -2.52 17.60 -7.30
C SER A 52 -1.38 16.70 -6.83
N LEU A 53 -1.28 16.50 -5.52
CA LEU A 53 -0.46 15.46 -4.92
C LEU A 53 -1.40 14.57 -4.11
N PHE A 54 -1.45 13.29 -4.47
CA PHE A 54 -2.24 12.31 -3.75
C PHE A 54 -1.50 10.99 -3.70
N GLY A 55 -1.42 10.40 -2.52
CA GLY A 55 -0.67 9.19 -2.29
C GLY A 55 -0.81 8.73 -0.85
N ILE A 56 -0.31 7.54 -0.59
CA ILE A 56 -0.39 6.90 0.72
C ILE A 56 1.02 6.56 1.16
N GLN A 57 1.29 6.94 2.41
CA GLN A 57 2.53 6.64 3.08
C GLN A 57 2.25 5.66 4.21
N ALA A 58 2.90 4.50 4.15
CA ALA A 58 2.70 3.43 5.13
C ALA A 58 4.02 3.11 5.82
N TRP A 59 3.94 2.87 7.13
CA TRP A 59 5.06 2.41 7.94
C TRP A 59 4.87 0.94 8.27
N VAL A 60 5.97 0.20 8.20
CA VAL A 60 6.00 -1.25 8.48
C VAL A 60 7.02 -1.44 9.56
N ALA A 61 6.58 -2.01 10.67
CA ALA A 61 7.48 -2.41 11.72
C ALA A 61 8.36 -3.56 11.22
N LEU A 62 9.65 -3.50 11.54
CA LEU A 62 10.56 -4.60 11.26
C LEU A 62 10.38 -5.69 12.33
N PRO A 63 10.55 -6.97 11.97
CA PRO A 63 10.73 -8.03 12.95
C PRO A 63 11.95 -7.72 13.82
N LYS A 64 11.94 -8.17 15.08
CA LYS A 64 12.99 -7.88 16.06
C LYS A 64 14.41 -8.18 15.57
N ALA A 65 14.57 -9.25 14.79
CA ALA A 65 15.86 -9.64 14.20
C ALA A 65 16.43 -8.62 13.18
N HIS A 66 15.63 -7.65 12.74
CA HIS A 66 15.96 -6.69 11.69
C HIS A 66 15.79 -5.23 12.12
N GLU A 67 15.43 -4.94 13.38
CA GLU A 67 15.25 -3.56 13.85
C GLU A 67 16.53 -2.72 13.67
N GLU A 68 17.69 -3.33 13.89
CA GLU A 68 19.01 -2.71 13.73
C GLU A 68 19.67 -3.05 12.38
N ALA A 69 18.88 -3.44 11.36
CA ALA A 69 19.42 -3.68 10.02
C ALA A 69 20.02 -2.38 9.44
N GLU A 70 20.96 -2.52 8.52
CA GLU A 70 21.48 -1.37 7.78
C GLU A 70 20.35 -0.66 7.02
N PRO A 71 20.32 0.70 7.02
CA PRO A 71 19.35 1.47 6.25
C PRO A 71 19.50 1.15 4.75
N ALA A 72 18.38 1.10 4.04
CA ALA A 72 18.35 0.78 2.63
C ALA A 72 17.21 1.49 1.90
N PHE A 73 17.41 1.73 0.61
CA PHE A 73 16.41 2.34 -0.26
C PHE A 73 16.34 1.58 -1.58
N PHE A 74 15.12 1.28 -2.02
CA PHE A 74 14.85 0.64 -3.30
C PHE A 74 13.76 1.40 -4.04
N HIS A 75 13.99 1.64 -5.33
CA HIS A 75 13.01 2.23 -6.22
C HIS A 75 12.58 1.20 -7.27
N HIS A 76 11.27 1.07 -7.45
CA HIS A 76 10.69 0.21 -8.47
C HIS A 76 9.82 1.04 -9.40
N ALA A 77 10.15 1.00 -10.69
CA ALA A 77 9.35 1.63 -11.73
C ALA A 77 7.98 0.95 -11.85
N ALA A 78 6.95 1.69 -12.28
CA ALA A 78 5.58 1.20 -12.36
C ALA A 78 5.42 -0.08 -13.21
N ALA A 79 6.25 -0.25 -14.25
CA ALA A 79 6.25 -1.44 -15.10
C ALA A 79 6.74 -2.71 -14.40
N ALA A 80 7.49 -2.59 -13.31
CA ALA A 80 7.97 -3.74 -12.52
C ALA A 80 6.95 -4.18 -11.45
N ILE A 81 5.92 -3.38 -11.19
CA ILE A 81 4.91 -3.67 -10.17
C ILE A 81 3.82 -4.57 -10.77
N PRO A 82 3.60 -5.78 -10.23
CA PRO A 82 2.60 -6.70 -10.76
C PRO A 82 1.18 -6.12 -10.66
N LYS A 83 0.38 -6.40 -11.68
CA LYS A 83 -1.02 -5.99 -11.77
C LYS A 83 -1.89 -7.13 -12.28
N THR A 84 -3.14 -7.15 -11.86
CA THR A 84 -4.18 -8.00 -12.43
C THR A 84 -5.48 -7.21 -12.51
N GLU A 85 -6.33 -7.59 -13.46
CA GLU A 85 -7.64 -6.97 -13.67
C GLU A 85 -8.64 -8.03 -14.14
N SER A 86 -9.80 -8.08 -13.50
CA SER A 86 -10.91 -8.96 -13.87
C SER A 86 -12.22 -8.37 -13.38
N ASP A 87 -13.28 -8.45 -14.19
CA ASP A 87 -14.65 -8.15 -13.78
C ASP A 87 -14.85 -6.79 -13.09
N GLY A 88 -14.17 -5.75 -13.60
CA GLY A 88 -14.22 -4.38 -13.06
C GLY A 88 -13.43 -4.19 -11.75
N ALA A 89 -12.62 -5.15 -11.34
CA ALA A 89 -11.69 -5.06 -10.23
C ALA A 89 -10.24 -5.11 -10.73
N ALA A 90 -9.48 -4.06 -10.45
CA ALA A 90 -8.05 -3.97 -10.76
C ALA A 90 -7.24 -3.95 -9.47
N LEU A 91 -6.16 -4.74 -9.43
CA LEU A 91 -5.23 -4.80 -8.30
C LEU A 91 -3.81 -4.47 -8.79
N THR A 92 -3.13 -3.58 -8.08
CA THR A 92 -1.69 -3.31 -8.20
C THR A 92 -0.99 -3.78 -6.93
N LEU A 93 -0.18 -4.84 -7.02
CA LEU A 93 0.51 -5.45 -5.87
C LEU A 93 1.81 -4.70 -5.57
N ILE A 94 1.73 -3.73 -4.67
CA ILE A 94 2.87 -2.85 -4.32
C ILE A 94 3.95 -3.65 -3.58
N ALA A 95 3.60 -4.47 -2.59
CA ALA A 95 4.57 -5.30 -1.87
C ALA A 95 3.97 -6.60 -1.36
N GLY A 96 4.85 -7.61 -1.21
CA GLY A 96 4.48 -8.92 -0.72
C GLY A 96 3.89 -9.81 -1.81
N ARG A 97 2.85 -10.58 -1.47
CA ARG A 97 2.18 -11.53 -2.35
C ARG A 97 0.67 -11.43 -2.18
N SER A 98 -0.09 -11.64 -3.25
CA SER A 98 -1.53 -11.90 -3.20
C SER A 98 -2.03 -12.31 -4.57
N ASP A 99 -3.13 -13.06 -4.66
CA ASP A 99 -3.75 -13.43 -5.94
C ASP A 99 -2.79 -14.19 -6.89
N GLY A 100 -1.85 -14.95 -6.33
CA GLY A 100 -0.80 -15.64 -7.09
C GLY A 100 0.30 -14.71 -7.66
N LEU A 101 0.21 -13.40 -7.40
CA LEU A 101 1.23 -12.41 -7.76
C LEU A 101 2.28 -12.29 -6.66
N VAL A 102 3.50 -11.91 -7.06
CA VAL A 102 4.62 -11.64 -6.14
C VAL A 102 5.29 -10.32 -6.55
N SER A 103 5.33 -9.35 -5.64
CA SER A 103 6.01 -8.08 -5.86
C SER A 103 7.53 -8.23 -5.77
N PRO A 104 8.33 -7.50 -6.57
CA PRO A 104 9.80 -7.50 -6.46
C PRO A 104 10.31 -6.77 -5.21
N VAL A 105 9.42 -6.06 -4.49
CA VAL A 105 9.78 -5.30 -3.30
C VAL A 105 10.20 -6.25 -2.18
N ARG A 106 11.41 -6.04 -1.65
CA ARG A 106 11.94 -6.84 -0.56
C ARG A 106 11.22 -6.53 0.76
N THR A 107 10.68 -7.56 1.38
CA THR A 107 10.02 -7.50 2.69
C THR A 107 10.79 -8.35 3.71
N TYR A 108 10.57 -8.08 5.01
CA TYR A 108 11.19 -8.83 6.12
C TYR A 108 10.21 -9.78 6.84
N SER A 109 8.94 -9.72 6.47
CA SER A 109 7.88 -10.58 6.95
C SER A 109 6.91 -10.89 5.82
N ASP A 110 6.05 -11.89 6.03
CA ASP A 110 4.90 -12.12 5.18
C ASP A 110 3.97 -10.89 5.22
N MET A 111 3.52 -10.45 4.05
CA MET A 111 2.66 -9.28 3.93
C MET A 111 1.94 -9.20 2.59
N VAL A 112 0.88 -8.38 2.58
CA VAL A 112 0.25 -7.82 1.40
C VAL A 112 0.14 -6.31 1.56
N TYR A 113 0.52 -5.59 0.51
CA TYR A 113 0.23 -4.18 0.35
C TYR A 113 -0.17 -3.95 -1.10
N ALA A 114 -1.44 -3.66 -1.34
CA ALA A 114 -1.98 -3.55 -2.68
C ALA A 114 -2.96 -2.39 -2.79
N ASP A 115 -2.97 -1.78 -3.97
CA ASP A 115 -3.96 -0.80 -4.38
C ASP A 115 -5.02 -1.51 -5.22
N ILE A 116 -6.28 -1.37 -4.84
CA ILE A 116 -7.43 -2.01 -5.48
C ILE A 116 -8.40 -0.94 -5.96
N VAL A 117 -8.74 -0.98 -7.25
CA VAL A 117 -9.76 -0.12 -7.84
C VAL A 117 -10.93 -1.00 -8.25
N LEU A 118 -12.12 -0.65 -7.78
CA LEU A 118 -13.39 -1.31 -8.10
C LEU A 118 -14.26 -0.34 -8.90
N GLU A 119 -14.75 -0.79 -10.04
CA GLU A 119 -15.89 -0.18 -10.71
C GLU A 119 -17.17 -0.32 -9.87
N ASP A 120 -18.23 0.40 -10.26
CA ASP A 120 -19.51 0.29 -9.56
C ASP A 120 -20.02 -1.16 -9.58
N ALA A 121 -20.44 -1.64 -8.41
CA ALA A 121 -20.88 -3.00 -8.16
C ALA A 121 -19.87 -4.11 -8.44
N ALA A 122 -18.64 -3.80 -8.88
CA ALA A 122 -17.57 -4.76 -9.07
C ALA A 122 -17.19 -5.40 -7.73
N ARG A 123 -16.71 -6.65 -7.80
CA ARG A 123 -16.45 -7.47 -6.61
C ARG A 123 -14.99 -7.88 -6.56
N TYR A 124 -14.45 -7.93 -5.35
CA TYR A 124 -13.11 -8.45 -5.10
C TYR A 124 -13.14 -9.39 -3.90
N GLN A 125 -12.63 -10.61 -4.08
CA GLN A 125 -12.52 -11.58 -3.00
C GLN A 125 -11.20 -11.40 -2.28
N VAL A 126 -11.26 -10.98 -1.02
CA VAL A 126 -10.10 -10.98 -0.13
C VAL A 126 -9.87 -12.40 0.37
N LYS A 127 -8.86 -13.06 -0.17
CA LYS A 127 -8.46 -14.42 0.22
C LYS A 127 -7.83 -14.44 1.61
N ALA A 128 -7.92 -15.58 2.30
CA ALA A 128 -7.30 -15.80 3.61
C ALA A 128 -5.81 -16.17 3.51
N GLU A 129 -5.06 -15.45 2.66
CA GLU A 129 -3.62 -15.69 2.41
C GLU A 129 -2.71 -15.18 3.53
N HIS A 130 -3.20 -14.22 4.33
CA HIS A 130 -2.46 -13.57 5.42
C HIS A 130 -3.28 -13.57 6.72
N VAL A 131 -2.59 -13.64 7.86
CA VAL A 131 -3.21 -13.70 9.19
C VAL A 131 -3.98 -12.41 9.49
N GLU A 132 -3.28 -11.27 9.46
CA GLU A 132 -3.90 -9.95 9.63
C GLU A 132 -4.19 -9.34 8.26
N ARG A 133 -5.41 -8.84 8.07
CA ARG A 133 -5.84 -8.19 6.83
C ARG A 133 -6.81 -7.06 7.16
N ALA A 134 -6.69 -5.96 6.45
CA ALA A 134 -7.60 -4.84 6.51
C ALA A 134 -7.63 -4.11 5.16
N VAL A 135 -8.69 -3.35 4.91
CA VAL A 135 -8.73 -2.40 3.80
C VAL A 135 -8.95 -0.99 4.29
N TYR A 136 -8.20 -0.05 3.75
CA TYR A 136 -8.44 1.38 3.91
C TYR A 136 -9.19 1.91 2.70
N VAL A 137 -10.35 2.53 2.92
CA VAL A 137 -11.16 3.11 1.82
C VAL A 137 -10.56 4.46 1.44
N VAL A 138 -9.87 4.51 0.30
CA VAL A 138 -9.18 5.69 -0.21
C VAL A 138 -10.18 6.70 -0.78
N SER A 139 -11.14 6.21 -1.56
CA SER A 139 -12.21 7.00 -2.17
C SER A 139 -13.40 6.11 -2.51
N GLY A 140 -14.59 6.71 -2.62
CA GLY A 140 -15.83 5.97 -2.88
C GLY A 140 -16.38 5.34 -1.59
N ALA A 141 -17.13 4.24 -1.76
CA ALA A 141 -17.78 3.54 -0.66
C ALA A 141 -17.72 2.01 -0.89
N LEU A 142 -17.56 1.27 0.21
CA LEU A 142 -17.31 -0.16 0.21
C LEU A 142 -18.42 -0.92 0.93
N GLU A 143 -18.99 -1.92 0.27
CA GLU A 143 -19.86 -2.91 0.88
C GLU A 143 -19.10 -4.21 1.14
N VAL A 144 -19.41 -4.89 2.23
CA VAL A 144 -18.95 -6.27 2.50
C VAL A 144 -20.15 -7.20 2.33
N LEU A 145 -20.11 -8.10 1.35
CA LEU A 145 -21.23 -8.99 1.08
C LEU A 145 -21.55 -9.86 2.30
N GLY A 146 -22.83 -9.92 2.67
CA GLY A 146 -23.30 -10.62 3.86
C GLY A 146 -23.29 -9.79 5.14
N GLN A 147 -22.82 -8.53 5.09
CA GLN A 147 -22.91 -7.57 6.18
C GLN A 147 -23.78 -6.38 5.79
N ALA A 148 -24.62 -5.91 6.71
CA ALA A 148 -25.45 -4.72 6.48
C ALA A 148 -24.61 -3.44 6.61
N GLY A 149 -24.91 -2.47 5.75
CA GLY A 149 -24.24 -1.17 5.73
C GLY A 149 -23.10 -1.09 4.72
N ARG A 150 -22.38 0.03 4.76
CA ARG A 150 -21.23 0.32 3.91
C ARG A 150 -20.20 1.12 4.71
N PHE A 151 -18.97 1.11 4.21
CA PHE A 151 -17.86 1.89 4.73
C PHE A 151 -17.52 3.00 3.74
N GLU A 152 -17.21 4.18 4.23
CA GLU A 152 -16.95 5.39 3.46
C GLU A 152 -15.45 5.70 3.37
N ALA A 153 -15.09 6.61 2.46
CA ALA A 153 -13.71 7.09 2.34
C ALA A 153 -13.16 7.59 3.69
N GLY A 154 -11.93 7.18 4.02
CA GLY A 154 -11.27 7.48 5.28
C GLY A 154 -11.39 6.40 6.35
N GLU A 155 -12.22 5.37 6.15
CA GLU A 155 -12.37 4.28 7.10
C GLU A 155 -11.38 3.14 6.88
N LEU A 156 -10.89 2.56 7.99
CA LEU A 156 -10.10 1.32 8.00
C LEU A 156 -10.98 0.16 8.47
N VAL A 157 -11.17 -0.83 7.61
CA VAL A 157 -11.99 -2.01 7.87
C VAL A 157 -11.07 -3.20 8.16
N VAL A 158 -11.05 -3.65 9.41
CA VAL A 158 -10.20 -4.76 9.87
C VAL A 158 -10.97 -6.07 9.78
N PHE A 159 -10.34 -7.10 9.21
CA PHE A 159 -10.94 -8.41 9.01
C PHE A 159 -10.54 -9.38 10.11
N LYS A 160 -11.46 -10.29 10.44
CA LYS A 160 -11.13 -11.41 11.33
C LYS A 160 -10.12 -12.34 10.65
N PRO A 161 -9.13 -12.87 11.36
CA PRO A 161 -8.21 -13.87 10.82
C PRO A 161 -8.96 -15.05 10.19
N GLY A 162 -8.47 -15.53 9.04
CA GLY A 162 -9.07 -16.65 8.30
C GLY A 162 -10.39 -16.34 7.57
N ALA A 163 -11.01 -15.16 7.76
CA ALA A 163 -12.24 -14.83 7.05
C ALA A 163 -11.97 -14.60 5.56
N GLU A 164 -12.69 -15.29 4.68
CA GLU A 164 -12.76 -14.91 3.27
C GLU A 164 -13.95 -13.96 3.08
N LEU A 165 -13.70 -12.82 2.45
CA LEU A 165 -14.68 -11.75 2.32
C LEU A 165 -14.80 -11.35 0.86
N VAL A 166 -16.02 -11.07 0.43
CA VAL A 166 -16.27 -10.46 -0.87
C VAL A 166 -16.60 -9.00 -0.65
N LEU A 167 -15.70 -8.15 -1.10
CA LEU A 167 -15.85 -6.72 -1.14
C LEU A 167 -16.61 -6.32 -2.40
N ARG A 168 -17.44 -5.27 -2.31
CA ARG A 168 -18.16 -4.72 -3.45
C ARG A 168 -18.08 -3.20 -3.44
N GLY A 169 -17.72 -2.61 -4.58
CA GLY A 169 -17.77 -1.16 -4.76
C GLY A 169 -19.22 -0.65 -4.77
N ALA A 170 -19.51 0.41 -4.02
CA ALA A 170 -20.73 1.19 -4.13
C ALA A 170 -20.41 2.50 -4.87
N GLY A 171 -20.47 2.45 -6.20
CA GLY A 171 -19.80 3.39 -7.09
C GLY A 171 -18.31 3.08 -7.30
N ALA A 172 -17.65 3.93 -8.09
CA ALA A 172 -16.20 3.84 -8.29
C ALA A 172 -15.46 4.00 -6.94
N THR A 173 -14.73 2.96 -6.56
CA THR A 173 -14.16 2.82 -5.22
C THR A 173 -12.70 2.43 -5.31
N ARG A 174 -11.86 3.03 -4.46
CA ARG A 174 -10.43 2.70 -4.36
C ARG A 174 -10.09 2.31 -2.94
N LEU A 175 -9.36 1.23 -2.78
CA LEU A 175 -9.01 0.63 -1.51
C LEU A 175 -7.51 0.38 -1.46
N MET A 176 -6.92 0.51 -0.26
CA MET A 176 -5.63 -0.12 0.01
C MET A 176 -5.84 -1.38 0.82
N LEU A 177 -5.47 -2.53 0.27
CA LEU A 177 -5.35 -3.77 1.04
C LEU A 177 -4.02 -3.76 1.77
N ILE A 178 -4.08 -3.93 3.09
CA ILE A 178 -2.93 -4.07 3.99
C ILE A 178 -3.07 -5.34 4.80
N GLY A 179 -1.97 -6.04 5.01
CA GLY A 179 -1.97 -7.25 5.83
C GLY A 179 -0.62 -7.92 5.92
N GLY A 180 -0.56 -8.99 6.70
CA GLY A 180 0.64 -9.81 6.88
C GLY A 180 0.65 -10.62 8.16
N GLU A 181 1.86 -11.07 8.50
CA GLU A 181 2.13 -11.78 9.75
C GLU A 181 2.11 -10.79 10.93
N PRO A 182 1.33 -11.07 11.99
CA PRO A 182 1.39 -10.27 13.21
C PRO A 182 2.78 -10.37 13.84
N LEU A 183 3.26 -9.26 14.39
CA LEU A 183 4.52 -9.27 15.12
C LEU A 183 4.31 -9.89 16.51
N ALA A 184 5.22 -10.79 16.90
CA ALA A 184 5.10 -11.52 18.17
C ALA A 184 5.31 -10.64 19.40
N GLU A 185 6.12 -9.57 19.29
CA GLU A 185 6.45 -8.72 20.42
C GLU A 185 5.63 -7.41 20.45
N PRO A 186 5.35 -6.87 21.65
CA PRO A 186 4.80 -5.52 21.78
C PRO A 186 5.69 -4.48 21.09
N ARG A 187 5.09 -3.39 20.61
CA ARG A 187 5.81 -2.27 20.00
C ARG A 187 5.60 -1.00 20.80
N HIS A 188 6.64 -0.18 20.86
CA HIS A 188 6.57 1.21 21.29
C HIS A 188 6.43 2.06 20.03
N ILE A 189 5.25 2.66 19.84
CA ILE A 189 4.93 3.54 18.71
C ILE A 189 4.91 4.97 19.23
#